data_AF-A0A511ZQ46-F1
#
_entry.id   AF-A0A511ZQ46-F1
#
_cell.length_a   1.000
_cell.length_b   1.000
_cell.length_c   1.000
_cell.angle_alpha   90.00
_cell.angle_beta   90.00
_cell.angle_gamma   90.00
#
_symmetry.space_group_name_H-M   'P 1'
#
loop_
_entity.id
_entity.type
_entity.pdbx_description
1 polymer ?
#
loop_
_entity_poly.entity_id
_entity_poly.type
_entity_poly.pdbx_seq_one_letter_code
_entity_poly.pdbx_strand_id
1 'polypeptide(L)' 'MKRKRYTAEFKSQIVLEALKEEKSMSQIASEHGIHVNQIHKWKTQFLQDMPQIFEKQNKDLEKMKAEHEAPY' A
#
# COMPACT_ATOMS: atom_id res chain seq x y z
N MET A 1 23.93 5.57 -9.88
CA MET A 1 23.25 4.59 -8.99
C MET A 1 21.89 4.22 -9.56
N LYS A 2 21.67 2.94 -9.91
CA LYS A 2 20.37 2.45 -10.40
C LYS A 2 19.38 2.42 -9.23
N ARG A 3 18.30 3.20 -9.28
CA ARG A 3 17.20 3.10 -8.31
C ARG A 3 16.51 1.75 -8.54
N LYS A 4 16.59 0.84 -7.56
CA LYS A 4 15.74 -0.35 -7.54
C LYS A 4 14.28 0.14 -7.50
N ARG A 5 13.51 -0.18 -8.54
CA ARG A 5 12.07 0.06 -8.58
C ARG A 5 11.38 -1.16 -7.98
N TYR A 6 10.63 -0.94 -6.91
CA TYR A 6 9.78 -1.96 -6.30
C TYR A 6 8.34 -1.76 -6.80
N THR A 7 7.68 -2.86 -7.17
CA THR A 7 6.27 -2.86 -7.57
C THR A 7 5.39 -2.48 -6.37
N ALA A 8 4.17 -2.00 -6.64
CA ALA A 8 3.21 -1.69 -5.59
C ALA A 8 2.88 -2.94 -4.75
N GLU A 9 2.67 -4.08 -5.40
CA GLU A 9 2.42 -5.38 -4.77
C GLU A 9 3.54 -5.76 -3.79
N PHE A 10 4.79 -5.66 -4.22
CA PHE A 10 5.93 -6.00 -3.37
C PHE A 10 6.02 -5.09 -2.15
N LYS A 11 5.80 -3.77 -2.31
CA LYS A 11 5.78 -2.84 -1.18
C LYS A 11 4.67 -3.20 -0.18
N SER A 12 3.47 -3.52 -0.68
CA SER A 12 2.35 -3.93 0.17
C SER A 12 2.66 -5.20 0.93
N GLN A 13 3.27 -6.21 0.30
CA GLN A 13 3.65 -7.46 0.98
C GLN A 13 4.64 -7.18 2.13
N ILE A 14 5.66 -6.37 1.88
CA ILE A 14 6.67 -5.99 2.90
C ILE A 14 6.03 -5.20 4.05
N VAL A 15 5.11 -4.28 3.74
CA VAL A 15 4.40 -3.52 4.78
C VAL A 15 3.48 -4.42 5.59
N LEU A 16 2.76 -5.35 4.96
CA LEU A 16 1.90 -6.30 5.67
C LEU A 16 2.72 -7.19 6.61
N GLU A 17 3.87 -7.69 6.16
CA GLU A 17 4.77 -8.46 7.00
C GLU A 17 5.31 -7.63 8.18
N ALA A 18 5.63 -6.35 7.95
CA ALA A 18 6.04 -5.41 8.99
C ALA A 18 4.89 -4.96 9.92
N LEU A 19 3.62 -5.15 9.53
CA LEU A 19 2.43 -4.90 10.35
C LEU A 19 1.99 -6.12 11.14
N LYS A 20 2.29 -7.33 10.66
CA LYS A 20 2.03 -8.58 11.38
C LYS A 20 2.93 -8.79 12.59
N GLU A 21 4.02 -8.03 12.70
CA GLU A 21 5.01 -8.09 13.79
C GLU A 21 5.66 -9.47 14.00
N GLU A 22 5.47 -10.42 13.06
CA GLU A 22 6.09 -11.75 13.08
C GLU A 22 7.62 -11.68 12.87
N LYS A 23 8.09 -10.65 12.15
CA LYS A 23 9.51 -10.38 11.92
C LYS A 23 9.80 -8.92 12.19
N SER A 24 10.97 -8.64 12.77
CA SER A 24 11.46 -7.27 12.92
C SER A 24 11.74 -6.64 11.56
N MET A 25 11.54 -5.33 11.42
CA MET A 25 11.85 -4.60 10.18
C MET A 25 13.30 -4.81 9.73
N SER A 26 14.23 -5.03 10.66
CA SER A 26 15.63 -5.37 10.38
C SER A 26 15.82 -6.76 9.77
N GLN A 27 14.99 -7.73 10.17
CA GLN A 27 14.99 -9.07 9.58
C GLN A 27 14.38 -9.05 8.18
N ILE A 28 13.23 -8.39 8.00
CA ILE A 28 12.58 -8.22 6.69
C ILE A 28 13.52 -7.49 5.71
N ALA A 29 14.20 -6.46 6.20
CA ALA A 29 15.25 -5.74 5.46
C ALA A 29 16.38 -6.68 5.00
N SER A 30 16.86 -7.54 5.89
CA SER A 30 17.96 -8.46 5.59
C SER A 30 17.52 -9.58 4.63
N GLU A 31 16.32 -10.12 4.81
CA GLU A 31 15.76 -11.22 4.01
C GLU A 31 15.46 -10.80 2.57
N HIS A 32 14.90 -9.60 2.39
CA HIS A 32 14.55 -9.06 1.07
C HIS A 32 15.62 -8.14 0.46
N GLY A 33 16.73 -7.90 1.17
CA GLY A 33 17.80 -6.98 0.74
C GLY A 33 17.32 -5.53 0.57
N ILE A 34 16.45 -5.08 1.47
CA ILE A 34 15.85 -3.74 1.51
C ILE A 34 16.43 -2.99 2.69
N HIS A 35 16.59 -1.68 2.58
CA HIS A 35 17.04 -0.88 3.72
C HIS A 35 15.87 -0.65 4.71
N VAL A 36 16.11 -0.73 6.02
CA VAL A 36 15.07 -0.57 7.07
C VAL A 36 14.30 0.75 6.93
N ASN A 37 14.99 1.87 6.65
CA ASN A 37 14.32 3.15 6.35
C ASN A 37 13.30 3.09 5.20
N GLN A 38 13.51 2.22 4.22
CA GLN A 38 12.58 2.06 3.10
C GLN A 38 11.29 1.38 3.54
N ILE A 39 11.40 0.40 4.45
CA ILE A 39 10.27 -0.29 5.06
C ILE A 39 9.46 0.70 5.91
N HIS A 40 10.13 1.50 6.75
CA HIS A 40 9.47 2.57 7.50
C HIS A 40 8.71 3.53 6.59
N LYS A 41 9.35 3.99 5.51
CA LYS A 41 8.72 4.89 4.55
C LYS A 41 7.48 4.25 3.92
N TRP A 42 7.55 2.98 3.49
CA TRP A 42 6.40 2.31 2.90
C TRP A 42 5.29 2.07 3.91
N LYS A 43 5.62 1.76 5.18
CA LYS A 43 4.63 1.62 6.25
C LYS A 43 3.88 2.94 6.47
N THR A 44 4.59 4.06 6.58
CA THR A 44 3.97 5.38 6.70
C THR A 44 3.12 5.72 5.49
N GLN A 45 3.64 5.53 4.27
CA GLN A 45 2.87 5.78 3.04
C GLN A 45 1.60 4.93 3.00
N PHE A 46 1.71 3.63 3.29
CA PHE A 46 0.56 2.74 3.33
C PHE A 46 -0.50 3.22 4.31
N LEU A 47 -0.12 3.60 5.54
CA LEU A 47 -1.06 4.11 6.54
C LEU A 47 -1.72 5.43 6.13
N GLN A 48 -1.01 6.31 5.42
CA GLN A 48 -1.57 7.57 4.91
C GLN A 48 -2.47 7.37 3.69
N ASP A 49 -2.10 6.47 2.77
CA ASP A 49 -2.84 6.19 1.54
C ASP A 49 -4.08 5.29 1.80
N MET A 50 -4.04 4.43 2.83
CA MET A 50 -5.13 3.51 3.16
C MET A 50 -6.51 4.17 3.31
N PRO A 51 -6.71 5.22 4.13
CA PRO A 51 -8.00 5.89 4.23
C PRO A 51 -8.47 6.47 2.89
N GLN A 52 -7.55 6.98 2.08
CA GLN A 52 -7.85 7.54 0.75
C GLN A 52 -8.28 6.45 -0.24
N ILE A 53 -7.71 5.25 -0.16
CA ILE A 53 -8.12 4.11 -0.99
C ILE A 53 -9.57 3.71 -0.69
N PHE A 54 -9.94 3.64 0.60
CA PHE A 54 -11.30 3.30 1.02
C PHE A 54 -12.32 4.41 0.69
N GLU A 55 -11.95 5.68 0.84
CA GLU A 55 -12.81 6.80 0.41
C GLU A 55 -12.99 6.85 -1.11
N LYS A 56 -11.91 6.62 -1.87
CA LYS A 56 -11.96 6.63 -3.34
C LYS A 56 -12.85 5.52 -3.89
N GLN A 57 -12.78 4.31 -3.32
CA GLN A 57 -13.70 3.22 -3.71
C GLN A 57 -15.16 3.59 -3.49
N ASN A 58 -15.49 4.29 -2.39
CA ASN A 58 -16.86 4.70 -2.10
C ASN A 58 -17.37 5.71 -3.14
N LYS A 59 -16.54 6.70 -3.51
CA LYS A 59 -16.88 7.69 -4.54
C LYS A 59 -16.99 7.10 -5.94
N ASP A 60 -16.16 6.10 -6.27
CA ASP A 60 -16.21 5.41 -7.57
C ASP A 60 -17.49 4.55 -7.69
N LEU A 61 -17.88 3.87 -6.61
CA LEU A 61 -19.15 3.13 -6.51
C LEU A 61 -20.38 4.05 -6.58
N GLU A 62 -20.35 5.20 -5.91
CA GLU A 62 -21.41 6.21 -5.99
C GLU A 62 -21.57 6.77 -7.42
N LYS A 63 -20.45 7.03 -8.11
CA LYS A 63 -20.47 7.44 -9.52
C LYS A 63 -21.03 6.35 -10.44
N MET A 64 -20.62 5.10 -10.25
CA MET A 64 -21.15 3.98 -11.03
C MET A 64 -22.66 3.78 -10.80
N LYS A 65 -23.17 4.03 -9.58
CA LYS A 65 -24.62 3.97 -9.29
C LYS A 65 -25.38 5.14 -9.91
N ALA A 66 -24.87 6.36 -9.78
CA ALA A 66 -25.51 7.55 -10.35
C ALA A 66 -25.60 7.51 -11.88
N GLU A 67 -24.63 6.90 -12.55
CA GLU A 67 -24.62 6.75 -14.01
C GLU A 67 -25.57 5.64 -14.50
N HIS A 68 -25.95 4.70 -13.61
CA HIS A 68 -26.90 3.62 -13.91
C HIS A 68 -28.36 3.99 -13.59
N GLU A 69 -28.60 5.08 -12.86
CA GLU A 69 -29.93 5.55 -12.41
C GLU A 69 -30.50 6.68 -13.27
N ALA A 70 -29.94 6.96 -14.45
CA ALA A 70 -30.58 7.84 -15.44
C ALA A 70 -31.36 7.00 -16.48
N PRO A 71 -32.64 6.64 -16.23
CA PRO A 71 -33.50 6.16 -17.30
C PRO A 71 -33.80 7.32 -18.28
N TYR A 72 -33.83 6.96 -19.56
CA TYR A 72 -34.30 7.77 -20.70
C TYR A 72 -35.65 8.44 -20.43
#